data_AF-A0A016W1B7-F1
#
_entry.id   AF-A0A016W1B7-F1
#
_cell.length_a   1.000
_cell.length_b   1.000
_cell.length_c   1.000
_cell.angle_alpha   90.00
_cell.angle_beta   90.00
_cell.angle_gamma   90.00
#
_symmetry.space_group_name_H-M   'P 1'
#
loop_
_entity.id
_entity.type
_entity.pdbx_description
1 polymer ?
#
loop_
_entity_poly.entity_id
_entity_poly.type
_entity_poly.pdbx_seq_one_letter_code
_entity_poly.pdbx_strand_id
1 'polypeptide(L)'
;MDVSNTELGHTEQMKSGMAMGTDDVTAELWKSKCWSPAECSNYRPARLLSHGMVFELVLNRRIRDIVSLSTNQCGFVARCGTTDAIYAACLLIEKHRGE
;
A
#
# COMPACT_ATOMS: atom_id res chain seq x y z
N MET A 1 -32.05 0.30 13.45
CA MET A 1 -30.63 0.58 13.74
C MET A 1 -29.98 -0.78 13.93
N ASP A 2 -29.26 -1.26 12.93
CA ASP A 2 -28.43 -2.47 13.05
C ASP A 2 -27.10 -2.18 12.37
N VAL A 3 -26.17 -1.66 13.15
CA VAL A 3 -24.77 -1.45 12.78
C VAL A 3 -24.00 -2.57 13.45
N SER A 4 -23.98 -3.77 12.85
CA SER A 4 -23.28 -4.88 13.51
C SER A 4 -22.75 -6.00 12.61
N ASN A 5 -22.98 -6.04 11.30
CA ASN A 5 -22.50 -7.17 10.48
C ASN A 5 -21.73 -6.84 9.20
N THR A 6 -21.54 -5.57 8.84
CA THR A 6 -20.79 -5.23 7.60
C THR A 6 -19.30 -4.98 7.85
N GLU A 7 -18.87 -4.75 9.10
CA GLU A 7 -17.49 -4.38 9.42
C GLU A 7 -16.54 -5.58 9.62
N LEU A 8 -17.07 -6.80 9.78
CA LEU A 8 -16.26 -8.01 10.04
C LEU A 8 -15.47 -8.53 8.83
N GLY A 9 -15.89 -8.20 7.60
CA GLY A 9 -15.14 -8.57 6.39
C GLY A 9 -13.96 -7.64 6.06
N HIS A 10 -13.79 -6.54 6.80
CA HIS A 10 -12.85 -5.48 6.42
C HIS A 10 -11.42 -5.69 6.96
N THR A 11 -11.27 -6.37 8.10
CA THR A 11 -9.99 -6.63 8.78
C THR A 11 -9.28 -7.90 8.29
N GLU A 12 -9.97 -8.76 7.54
CA GLU A 12 -9.44 -10.04 7.00
C GLU A 12 -8.40 -9.90 5.86
N GLN A 13 -7.91 -8.69 5.57
CA GLN A 13 -6.88 -8.48 4.55
C GLN A 13 -5.47 -8.28 5.12
N MET A 14 -5.32 -8.22 6.44
CA MET A 14 -4.00 -8.14 7.05
C MET A 14 -3.34 -9.53 7.04
N LYS A 15 -2.31 -9.69 6.21
CA LYS A 15 -1.53 -10.92 6.13
C LYS A 15 -0.76 -11.14 7.43
N SER A 16 -0.69 -12.40 7.88
CA SER A 16 0.17 -12.81 8.99
C SER A 16 1.64 -12.49 8.67
N GLY A 17 2.34 -11.81 9.58
CA GLY A 17 3.76 -11.46 9.44
C GLY A 17 4.06 -9.96 9.23
N MET A 18 3.07 -9.07 9.29
CA MET A 18 3.33 -7.63 9.28
C MET A 18 3.91 -7.15 10.63
N ALA A 19 5.00 -6.38 10.57
CA ALA A 19 5.57 -5.74 11.73
C ALA A 19 4.62 -4.65 12.24
N MET A 20 4.19 -4.77 13.50
CA MET A 20 3.38 -3.75 14.16
C MET A 20 4.27 -2.57 14.57
N GLY A 21 3.80 -1.37 14.30
CA GLY A 21 4.43 -0.16 14.80
C GLY A 21 4.30 -0.12 16.32
N THR A 22 5.44 -0.06 16.97
CA THR A 22 5.61 0.24 18.39
C THR A 22 4.99 1.60 18.73
N ASP A 23 4.32 1.70 19.87
CA ASP A 23 3.96 3.00 20.45
C ASP A 23 5.24 3.83 20.70
N ASP A 24 5.13 5.16 20.77
CA ASP A 24 6.29 6.08 20.81
C ASP A 24 7.37 5.68 21.84
N VAL A 25 6.97 5.02 22.93
CA VAL A 25 7.83 4.51 24.00
C VAL A 25 8.85 3.48 23.48
N THR A 26 8.45 2.61 22.55
CA THR A 26 9.33 1.55 22.04
C THR A 26 10.18 2.02 20.84
N ALA A 27 9.78 3.08 20.14
CA ALA A 27 10.61 3.74 19.13
C ALA A 27 11.83 4.45 19.75
N GLU A 28 11.66 5.08 20.92
CA GLU A 28 12.74 5.68 21.72
C GLU A 28 13.76 4.62 22.20
N LEU A 29 13.27 3.45 22.66
CA LEU A 29 14.11 2.32 23.09
C LEU A 29 14.95 1.72 21.95
N TRP A 30 14.45 1.78 20.71
CA TRP A 30 15.16 1.26 19.55
C TRP A 30 16.33 2.17 19.12
N LYS A 31 16.20 3.49 19.34
CA LYS A 31 17.30 4.44 19.12
C LYS A 31 18.43 4.29 20.13
N SER A 32 18.12 3.95 21.39
CA SER A 32 19.14 3.82 22.45
C SER A 32 20.00 2.56 22.35
N LYS A 33 19.59 1.56 21.56
CA LYS A 33 20.29 0.27 21.42
C LYS A 33 20.86 0.02 20.01
N CYS A 34 21.00 1.06 19.20
CA CYS A 34 21.03 0.89 17.74
C CYS A 34 22.25 0.12 17.22
N TRP A 35 21.93 -1.07 16.69
CA TRP A 35 22.57 -1.76 15.57
C TRP A 35 22.78 -0.79 14.40
N SER A 36 24.00 -0.66 13.90
CA SER A 36 24.29 0.19 12.74
C SER A 36 23.45 -0.27 11.54
N PRO A 37 22.60 0.60 10.94
CA PRO A 37 22.00 0.32 9.65
C PRO A 37 23.17 0.11 8.68
N ALA A 38 23.37 -1.13 8.23
CA ALA A 38 24.38 -1.46 7.23
C ALA A 38 24.35 -0.38 6.14
N GLU A 39 25.50 0.29 5.95
CA GLU A 39 25.67 1.56 5.24
C GLU A 39 24.78 1.66 3.98
N CYS A 40 23.56 2.14 4.15
CA CYS A 40 22.63 2.39 3.07
C CYS A 40 22.54 3.91 2.92
N SER A 41 23.25 4.44 1.94
CA SER A 41 23.28 5.89 1.64
C SER A 41 21.91 6.48 1.25
N ASN A 42 20.88 5.63 1.12
CA ASN A 42 19.53 6.00 0.70
C ASN A 42 18.46 5.40 1.64
N TYR A 43 18.67 5.43 2.96
CA TYR A 43 17.65 4.99 3.89
C TYR A 43 16.33 5.79 3.70
N ARG A 44 15.24 5.06 3.44
CA ARG A 44 13.87 5.60 3.33
C ARG A 44 13.06 4.99 4.47
N PRO A 45 12.76 5.73 5.56
CA PRO A 45 11.99 5.19 6.66
C PRO A 45 10.60 4.76 6.19
N ALA A 46 10.19 3.54 6.53
CA ALA A 46 8.84 3.05 6.33
C ALA A 46 8.02 3.27 7.62
N ARG A 47 6.80 3.81 7.47
CA ARG A 47 5.87 3.89 8.60
C ARG A 47 5.25 2.51 8.83
N LEU A 48 5.47 1.95 10.02
CA LEU A 48 4.86 0.70 10.43
C LEU A 48 3.40 0.92 10.85
N LEU A 49 2.63 -0.16 10.84
CA LEU A 49 1.20 -0.13 11.14
C LEU A 49 0.94 0.31 12.59
N SER A 50 0.29 1.46 12.77
CA SER A 50 -0.32 1.89 14.04
C SER A 50 -1.85 1.84 13.93
N HIS A 51 -2.56 2.10 15.03
CA HIS A 51 -4.02 2.13 15.08
C HIS A 51 -4.64 3.10 14.05
N GLY A 52 -3.93 4.17 13.66
CA GLY A 52 -4.38 5.13 12.64
C GLY A 52 -4.41 4.57 11.21
N MET A 53 -3.61 3.54 10.91
CA MET A 53 -3.52 2.98 9.55
C MET A 53 -4.78 2.19 9.16
N VAL A 54 -5.57 1.71 10.13
CA VAL A 54 -6.87 1.09 9.86
C VAL A 54 -7.82 2.08 9.20
N PHE A 55 -7.81 3.34 9.67
CA PHE A 55 -8.63 4.40 9.08
C PHE A 55 -8.21 4.73 7.65
N GLU A 56 -6.91 4.79 7.37
CA GLU A 56 -6.38 5.03 6.03
C GLU A 56 -6.79 3.92 5.03
N LEU A 57 -6.83 2.66 5.48
CA LEU A 57 -7.31 1.54 4.65
C LEU A 57 -8.81 1.67 4.32
N VAL A 58 -9.63 2.03 5.31
CA VAL A 58 -11.06 2.25 5.11
C VAL A 58 -11.32 3.41 4.16
N LEU A 59 -10.59 4.53 4.33
CA LEU A 59 -10.70 5.69 3.43
C LEU A 59 -10.27 5.33 2.00
N ASN A 60 -9.13 4.67 1.83
CA ASN A 60 -8.64 4.28 0.51
C ASN A 60 -9.66 3.43 -0.26
N ARG A 61 -10.35 2.51 0.40
CA ARG A 61 -11.42 1.71 -0.24
C ARG A 61 -12.60 2.59 -0.66
N ARG A 62 -13.11 3.43 0.24
CA ARG A 62 -14.25 4.32 -0.06
C ARG A 62 -13.93 5.31 -1.20
N ILE A 63 -12.71 5.83 -1.24
CA ILE A 63 -12.27 6.73 -2.33
C ILE A 63 -12.27 6.00 -3.67
N ARG A 64 -11.83 4.73 -3.71
CA ARG A 64 -11.83 3.92 -4.94
C ARG A 64 -13.21 3.58 -5.46
N ASP A 65 -14.22 3.52 -4.59
CA ASP A 65 -15.61 3.31 -5.01
C ASP A 65 -16.20 4.56 -5.68
N ILE A 66 -15.69 5.75 -5.34
CA ILE A 66 -16.17 7.04 -5.86
C ILE A 66 -15.40 7.46 -7.13
N VAL A 67 -14.09 7.19 -7.16
CA VAL A 67 -13.20 7.65 -8.23
C VAL A 67 -13.10 6.59 -9.32
N SER A 68 -13.47 6.96 -10.56
CA SER A 68 -13.20 6.13 -11.73
C SER A 68 -11.71 6.19 -12.10
N LEU A 69 -11.04 5.04 -12.09
CA LEU A 69 -9.65 4.93 -12.54
C LEU A 69 -9.59 4.82 -14.06
N SER A 70 -8.57 5.43 -14.67
CA SER A 70 -8.34 5.31 -16.11
C SER A 70 -7.84 3.91 -16.47
N THR A 71 -8.15 3.46 -17.69
CA THR A 71 -7.80 2.11 -18.17
C THR A 71 -6.30 1.87 -18.31
N ASN A 72 -5.48 2.92 -18.35
CA ASN A 72 -4.02 2.86 -18.34
C ASN A 72 -3.42 2.91 -16.93
N GLN A 73 -4.24 3.05 -15.88
CA GLN A 73 -3.75 3.06 -14.51
C GLN A 73 -3.65 1.63 -13.99
N CYS A 74 -2.42 1.21 -13.70
CA CYS A 74 -2.13 -0.12 -13.14
C CYS A 74 -1.41 -0.07 -11.80
N GLY A 75 -1.08 1.13 -11.31
CA GLY A 75 -0.54 1.33 -9.97
C GLY A 75 -1.62 1.11 -8.92
N PHE A 76 -1.38 0.17 -8.00
CA PHE A 76 -2.30 -0.15 -6.90
C PHE A 76 -3.72 -0.52 -7.36
N VAL A 77 -3.96 -0.92 -8.60
CA VAL A 77 -5.30 -1.27 -9.09
C VAL A 77 -5.56 -2.76 -8.85
N ALA A 78 -6.75 -3.12 -8.38
CA ALA A 78 -7.11 -4.52 -8.21
C ALA A 78 -7.05 -5.22 -9.58
N ARG A 79 -6.33 -6.34 -9.66
CA ARG A 79 -6.19 -7.15 -10.88
C ARG A 79 -5.44 -6.48 -12.04
N CYS A 80 -4.81 -5.31 -11.86
CA CYS A 80 -3.80 -4.78 -12.78
C CYS A 80 -2.44 -4.67 -12.06
N GLY A 81 -1.40 -5.26 -12.64
CA GLY A 81 -0.04 -5.25 -12.10
C GLY A 81 0.97 -4.52 -12.98
N THR A 82 2.23 -4.52 -12.55
CA THR A 82 3.35 -3.93 -13.31
C THR A 82 3.49 -4.57 -14.70
N THR A 83 3.25 -5.87 -14.81
CA THR A 83 3.30 -6.61 -16.09
C THR A 83 2.29 -6.06 -17.09
N ASP A 84 1.05 -5.82 -16.65
CA ASP A 84 -0.02 -5.28 -17.51
C ASP A 84 0.32 -3.86 -17.97
N ALA A 85 0.91 -3.04 -17.08
CA ALA A 85 1.37 -1.70 -17.41
C ALA A 85 2.47 -1.71 -18.49
N ILE A 86 3.46 -2.60 -18.35
CA ILE A 86 4.54 -2.79 -19.33
C ILE A 86 3.94 -3.23 -20.66
N TYR A 87 3.05 -4.23 -20.64
CA TYR A 87 2.42 -4.74 -21.84
C TYR A 87 1.64 -3.65 -22.59
N ALA A 88 0.83 -2.86 -21.90
CA ALA A 88 0.09 -1.74 -22.49
C ALA A 88 1.03 -0.70 -23.11
N ALA A 89 2.16 -0.38 -22.44
CA ALA A 89 3.16 0.53 -22.97
C ALA A 89 3.84 -0.01 -24.24
N CYS A 90 4.22 -1.29 -24.26
CA CYS A 90 4.81 -1.93 -25.44
C CYS A 90 3.85 -1.92 -26.63
N LEU A 91 2.59 -2.28 -26.40
CA LEU A 91 1.57 -2.29 -27.43
C LEU A 91 1.36 -0.90 -28.05
N LEU A 92 1.37 0.15 -27.22
CA LEU A 92 1.30 1.53 -27.70
C LEU A 92 2.52 1.89 -28.56
N ILE A 93 3.73 1.52 -28.15
CA ILE A 93 4.97 1.81 -28.91
C ILE A 93 4.96 1.09 -30.26
N GLU A 94 4.53 -0.16 -30.31
CA GLU A 94 4.45 -0.95 -31.54
C GLU A 94 3.46 -0.35 -32.54
N LYS A 95 2.28 0.08 -32.06
CA LYS A 95 1.28 0.73 -32.90
C LYS A 95 1.80 2.00 -33.57
N HIS A 96 2.54 2.84 -32.83
CA HIS A 96 3.08 4.11 -33.36
C HIS A 96 4.31 3.93 -34.27
N ARG A 97 4.94 2.75 -34.33
CA ARG A 97 6.08 2.47 -35.23
C ARG A 97 5.66 1.97 -36.61
N GLY A 98 4.40 1.56 -36.76
CA GLY A 98 3.81 1.11 -38.03
C GLY A 98 3.04 2.20 -38.78
N GLU A 99 2.99 3.42 -38.23
CA GLU A 99 2.48 4.66 -38.84
C GLU A 99 3.66 5.50 -39.36
#